data_AF-A0A953B6B4-F1
#
_entry.id   AF-A0A953B6B4-F1
#
_cell.length_a   1.000
_cell.length_b   1.000
_cell.length_c   1.000
_cell.angle_alpha   90.00
_cell.angle_beta   90.00
_cell.angle_gamma   90.00
#
_symmetry.space_group_name_H-M   'P 1'
#
loop_
_entity.id
_entity.type
_entity.pdbx_description
1 polymer ?
#
loop_
_entity_poly.entity_id
_entity_poly.type
_entity_poly.pdbx_seq_one_letter_code
_entity_poly.pdbx_strand_id
1 'polypeptide(L)'
;WFARGGAALRPVMSLGSVEAIKELVAAGLGCAVLPGMAVRGPAARSALVVRPLSPRLHRTLAVVIRRDKRLHRGLREMLRALEDLRPAGPAGEHASA
;
A
#
# COMPACT_ATOMS: atom_id res chain seq x y z
N TRP A 1 3.78 -1.00 13.52
CA TRP A 1 3.00 0.23 13.79
C TRP A 1 2.13 0.06 15.04
N PHE A 2 1.15 -0.86 15.05
CA PHE A 2 0.32 -1.13 16.24
C PHE A 2 1.14 -1.43 17.50
N ALA A 3 2.13 -2.32 17.40
CA ALA A 3 3.03 -2.63 18.51
C ALA A 3 3.78 -1.39 19.05
N ARG A 4 4.20 -0.46 18.18
CA ARG A 4 4.83 0.80 18.61
C ARG A 4 3.84 1.72 19.34
N GLY A 5 2.55 1.58 19.07
CA GLY A 5 1.48 2.26 19.79
C GLY A 5 0.93 1.46 20.98
N GLY A 6 1.62 0.40 21.42
CA GLY A 6 1.21 -0.43 22.56
C GLY A 6 0.04 -1.37 22.29
N ALA A 7 -0.42 -1.49 21.04
CA ALA A 7 -1.56 -2.35 20.68
C ALA A 7 -1.08 -3.72 20.17
N ALA A 8 -1.54 -4.79 20.81
CA ALA A 8 -1.41 -6.15 20.34
C ALA A 8 -2.66 -6.54 19.53
N LEU A 9 -2.49 -6.90 18.26
CA LEU A 9 -3.59 -7.34 17.40
C LEU A 9 -3.73 -8.87 17.44
N ARG A 10 -4.98 -9.34 17.45
CA ARG A 10 -5.34 -10.75 17.23
C ARG A 10 -6.28 -10.84 16.02
N PRO A 11 -5.74 -11.01 14.79
CA PRO A 11 -6.58 -11.19 13.61
C PRO A 11 -7.42 -12.46 13.76
N VAL A 12 -8.74 -12.35 13.56
CA VAL A 12 -9.69 -13.48 13.59
C VAL A 12 -10.04 -14.00 12.19
N MET A 13 -9.51 -13.34 11.16
CA MET A 13 -9.84 -13.59 9.75
C MET A 13 -8.66 -13.21 8.86
N SER A 14 -8.53 -13.92 7.74
CA SER A 14 -7.59 -13.60 6.67
C SER A 14 -8.27 -13.77 5.31
N LEU A 15 -8.03 -12.81 4.41
CA LEU A 15 -8.59 -12.80 3.05
C LEU A 15 -7.46 -12.62 2.03
N GLY A 16 -7.59 -13.28 0.87
CA GLY A 16 -6.55 -13.33 -0.15
C GLY A 16 -6.48 -12.12 -1.09
N SER A 17 -7.43 -11.18 -1.03
CA SER A 17 -7.45 -10.02 -1.91
C SER A 17 -7.99 -8.77 -1.22
N VAL A 18 -7.55 -7.61 -1.70
CA VAL A 18 -7.99 -6.29 -1.23
C VAL A 18 -9.48 -6.07 -1.50
N GLU A 19 -10.01 -6.57 -2.62
CA GLU A 19 -11.43 -6.43 -2.95
C GLU A 19 -12.31 -7.27 -2.01
N ALA A 20 -11.91 -8.50 -1.69
CA ALA A 20 -12.64 -9.32 -0.71
C ALA A 20 -12.68 -8.65 0.68
N ILE A 21 -11.59 -7.97 1.07
CA ILE A 21 -11.54 -7.22 2.33
C ILE A 21 -12.54 -6.06 2.31
N LYS A 22 -12.66 -5.33 1.20
CA LYS A 22 -13.61 -4.22 1.09
C LYS A 22 -15.05 -4.70 1.21
N GLU A 23 -15.43 -5.76 0.49
CA GLU A 23 -16.78 -6.31 0.56
C GLU A 23 -17.14 -6.76 1.99
N LEU A 24 -16.20 -7.40 2.68
CA LEU A 24 -16.41 -7.85 4.06
C LEU A 24 -16.58 -6.68 5.06
N VAL A 25 -15.79 -5.63 4.90
CA VAL A 25 -15.93 -4.41 5.71
C VAL A 25 -17.23 -3.68 5.38
N ALA A 26 -17.62 -3.62 4.10
CA ALA A 26 -18.89 -3.02 3.67
C ALA A 26 -20.10 -3.78 4.24
N ALA A 27 -19.99 -5.10 4.40
CA ALA A 27 -20.97 -5.95 5.06
C ALA A 27 -20.99 -5.80 6.60
N GLY A 28 -20.15 -4.95 7.19
CA GLY A 28 -20.12 -4.70 8.64
C GLY A 28 -19.41 -5.78 9.47
N LEU A 29 -18.67 -6.69 8.84
CA LEU A 29 -18.03 -7.81 9.52
C LEU A 29 -16.65 -7.49 10.12
N GLY A 30 -16.25 -6.21 10.11
CA GLY A 30 -15.03 -5.76 10.76
C GLY A 30 -14.47 -4.46 10.18
N CYS A 31 -13.17 -4.23 10.41
CA CYS A 31 -12.41 -3.12 9.85
C CYS A 31 -11.07 -3.60 9.29
N ALA A 32 -10.48 -2.80 8.40
CA ALA A 32 -9.21 -3.14 7.77
C ALA A 32 -8.31 -1.93 7.61
N VAL A 33 -6.99 -2.18 7.62
CA VAL A 33 -5.97 -1.21 7.22
C VAL A 33 -5.54 -1.55 5.80
N LEU A 34 -5.80 -0.64 4.85
CA LEU A 34 -5.45 -0.81 3.45
C LEU A 34 -4.52 0.32 2.96
N PRO A 35 -3.71 0.10 1.91
CA PRO A 35 -2.99 1.17 1.24
C PRO A 35 -3.97 2.24 0.74
N GLY A 36 -3.64 3.52 0.91
CA GLY A 36 -4.54 4.61 0.51
C GLY A 36 -5.00 4.54 -0.95
N MET A 37 -4.15 4.04 -1.86
CA MET A 37 -4.52 3.85 -3.27
C MET A 37 -5.68 2.87 -3.50
N ALA A 38 -5.89 1.90 -2.61
CA ALA A 38 -6.96 0.90 -2.73
C ALA A 38 -8.36 1.47 -2.43
N VAL A 39 -8.43 2.62 -1.77
CA VAL A 39 -9.68 3.22 -1.28
C VAL A 39 -9.96 4.61 -1.89
N ARG A 40 -9.26 4.97 -2.97
CA ARG A 40 -9.46 6.25 -3.69
C ARG A 40 -10.66 6.25 -4.64
N GLY A 41 -11.11 5.10 -5.10
CA GLY A 41 -12.14 4.97 -6.14
C GLY A 41 -13.56 5.33 -5.66
N PRO A 42 -14.47 5.72 -6.58
CA PRO A 42 -15.85 6.09 -6.23
C PRO A 42 -16.62 5.00 -5.48
N ALA A 43 -16.50 3.73 -5.92
CA ALA A 43 -17.18 2.60 -5.31
C ALA A 43 -16.76 2.35 -3.84
N ALA A 44 -15.48 2.58 -3.52
CA ALA A 44 -15.01 2.46 -2.14
C ALA A 44 -15.59 3.57 -1.25
N ARG A 45 -15.84 4.77 -1.80
CA ARG A 45 -16.37 5.91 -1.03
C ARG A 45 -17.87 5.82 -0.77
N SER A 46 -18.63 5.09 -1.59
CA SER A 46 -20.07 4.93 -1.39
C SER A 46 -20.43 3.89 -0.33
N ALA A 47 -19.55 2.89 -0.11
CA ALA A 47 -19.84 1.76 0.79
C ALA A 47 -18.97 1.71 2.05
N LEU A 48 -17.86 2.46 2.12
CA LEU A 48 -16.90 2.40 3.23
C LEU A 48 -16.64 3.76 3.85
N VAL A 49 -16.55 3.80 5.19
CA VAL A 49 -15.99 4.93 5.92
C VAL A 49 -14.48 4.81 5.96
N VAL A 50 -13.79 5.70 5.24
CA VAL A 50 -12.32 5.70 5.14
C VAL A 50 -11.73 6.79 6.03
N ARG A 51 -10.78 6.42 6.89
CA ARG A 51 -10.04 7.35 7.76
C ARG A 51 -8.54 7.16 7.62
N PRO A 52 -7.73 8.24 7.59
CA PRO A 52 -6.28 8.11 7.61
C PRO A 52 -5.79 7.59 8.97
N LEU A 53 -4.69 6.84 8.98
CA LEU A 53 -4.02 6.44 10.21
C LEU A 53 -3.30 7.62 10.87
N SER A 54 -3.32 7.66 12.20
CA SER A 54 -2.55 8.59 13.03
C SER A 54 -1.79 7.81 14.11
N PRO A 55 -0.44 7.82 14.12
CA PRO A 55 0.43 8.46 13.13
C PRO A 55 0.35 7.79 11.75
N ARG A 56 0.70 8.54 10.69
CA ARG A 56 0.68 8.00 9.32
C ARG A 56 1.63 6.80 9.18
N LEU A 57 1.21 5.80 8.40
CA LEU A 57 2.03 4.64 8.04
C LEU A 57 2.38 4.73 6.55
N HIS A 58 3.67 4.76 6.25
CA HIS A 58 4.19 4.76 4.88
C HIS A 58 4.84 3.42 4.58
N ARG A 59 4.80 3.02 3.30
CA ARG A 59 5.56 1.89 2.78
C ARG A 59 6.36 2.35 1.57
N THR A 60 7.60 1.89 1.47
CA THR A 60 8.41 2.07 0.27
C THR A 60 8.07 0.96 -0.72
N LEU A 61 7.77 1.33 -1.96
CA LEU A 61 7.65 0.41 -3.08
C LEU A 61 8.96 0.39 -3.84
N ALA A 62 9.36 -0.80 -4.30
CA ALA A 62 10.59 -0.99 -5.05
C ALA A 62 10.33 -1.89 -6.26
N VAL A 63 11.08 -1.65 -7.32
CA VAL A 63 11.21 -2.58 -8.44
C VAL A 63 12.44 -3.45 -8.19
N VAL A 64 12.25 -4.77 -8.16
CA VAL A 64 13.34 -5.72 -7.89
C VAL A 64 13.66 -6.49 -9.15
N ILE A 65 14.94 -6.49 -9.52
CA ILE A 65 15.45 -7.19 -10.69
C ILE A 65 16.61 -8.07 -10.24
N ARG A 66 16.64 -9.33 -10.70
CA ARG A 66 17.80 -10.20 -10.50
C ARG A 66 19.03 -9.62 -11.18
N ARG A 67 20.19 -9.72 -10.53
CA ARG A 67 21.46 -9.17 -11.05
C ARG A 67 21.89 -9.77 -12.40
N ASP A 68 21.56 -11.03 -12.66
CA ASP A 68 21.88 -11.74 -13.89
C ASP A 68 20.87 -11.50 -15.02
N LYS A 69 19.79 -10.73 -14.77
CA LYS A 69 18.76 -10.47 -15.76
C LYS A 69 19.27 -9.48 -16.81
N ARG A 70 19.43 -9.95 -18.06
CA ARG A 70 19.66 -9.06 -19.21
C ARG A 70 18.44 -8.15 -19.42
N LEU A 71 18.68 -6.84 -19.30
CA LEU A 71 17.66 -5.82 -19.53
C LEU A 71 17.56 -5.54 -21.03
N HIS A 72 16.79 -6.33 -21.78
CA HIS A 72 16.49 -6.02 -23.18
C HIS A 72 15.65 -4.74 -23.31
N ARG A 73 15.58 -4.16 -24.52
CA ARG A 73 14.93 -2.86 -24.77
C ARG A 73 13.56 -2.71 -24.10
N GLY A 74 12.64 -3.66 -24.30
CA GLY A 74 11.28 -3.58 -23.73
C GLY A 74 11.26 -3.46 -22.21
N LEU A 75 12.03 -4.29 -21.50
CA LEU A 75 12.16 -4.21 -20.05
C LEU A 75 12.80 -2.89 -19.60
N ARG A 76 13.80 -2.36 -20.33
CA ARG A 76 14.38 -1.04 -20.00
C ARG A 76 13.36 0.08 -20.11
N GLU A 77 12.57 0.09 -21.18
CA GLU A 77 11.52 1.12 -21.33
C GLU A 77 10.41 0.95 -20.27
N MET A 78 10.05 -0.28 -19.91
CA MET A 78 9.11 -0.53 -18.80
C MET A 78 9.63 0.01 -17.47
N LEU A 79 10.92 -0.22 -17.16
CA LEU A 79 11.53 0.29 -15.94
C LEU A 79 11.53 1.81 -15.90
N ARG A 80 11.91 2.46 -17.00
CA ARG A 80 11.84 3.92 -17.15
C ARG A 80 10.43 4.43 -16.90
N ALA A 81 9.42 3.83 -17.54
CA ALA A 81 8.04 4.23 -17.33
C ALA A 81 7.58 4.06 -15.87
N LEU A 82 8.02 3.00 -15.17
CA LEU A 82 7.73 2.82 -13.75
C LEU A 82 8.44 3.85 -12.86
N GLU A 83 9.67 4.25 -13.21
CA GLU A 83 10.42 5.29 -12.54
C GLU A 83 9.79 6.67 -12.73
N ASP A 84 9.29 6.97 -13.93
CA ASP A 84 8.56 8.21 -14.23
C ASP A 84 7.23 8.30 -13.46
N LEU A 85 6.61 7.15 -13.17
CA LEU A 85 5.41 7.07 -12.33
C LEU A 85 5.70 7.14 -10.83
N ARG A 86 6.97 7.24 -10.41
CA ARG A 86 7.33 7.34 -9.00
C ARG A 86 6.69 8.61 -8.42
N PRO A 87 5.74 8.49 -7.47
CA PRO A 87 5.16 9.67 -6.85
C PRO A 87 6.28 10.46 -6.15
N ALA A 88 6.19 11.78 -6.16
CA ALA A 88 7.07 12.61 -5.35
C ALA A 88 7.01 12.07 -3.91
N GLY A 89 8.15 11.60 -3.41
CA GLY A 89 8.22 11.06 -2.05
C GLY A 89 7.77 12.14 -1.06
N PRO A 90 7.19 11.78 0.10
CA PRO A 90 7.18 12.73 1.20
C PRO A 90 8.63 13.20 1.39
N ALA A 91 8.86 14.51 1.51
CA ALA A 91 10.17 15.08 1.75
C ALA A 91 10.75 14.46 3.03
N GLY A 92 11.50 13.38 2.85
CA GLY A 92 12.15 12.64 3.91
C GLY A 92 13.59 13.06 3.89
N GLU A 93 13.92 13.97 4.79
CA GLU A 93 15.13 13.92 5.62
C GLU A 93 15.98 12.66 5.34
N HIS A 94 16.89 12.77 4.38
CA HIS A 94 18.03 11.87 4.25
C HIS A 94 19.19 12.61 4.92
N ALA A 95 19.13 12.70 6.24
CA ALA A 95 20.30 13.02 7.05
C ALA A 95 21.11 11.72 7.21
N SER A 96 22.22 11.70 6.47
CA SER A 96 23.52 11.10 6.79
C SER A 96 23.56 9.81 7.63
N ALA A 97 24.09 8.75 7.03
CA ALA A 97 25.00 7.83 7.70
C ALA A 97 26.30 7.78 6.89
#